data_AF-T2S8I8-F1
#
_entry.id   AF-T2S8I8-F1
#
_cell.length_a   1.000
_cell.length_b   1.000
_cell.length_c   1.000
_cell.angle_alpha   90.00
_cell.angle_beta   90.00
_cell.angle_gamma   90.00
#
_symmetry.space_group_name_H-M   'P 1'
#
loop_
_entity.id
_entity.type
_entity.pdbx_description
1 polymer ?
#
loop_
_entity_poly.entity_id
_entity_poly.type
_entity_poly.pdbx_seq_one_letter_code
_entity_poly.pdbx_strand_id
1 'polypeptide(L)'
;MLEKQHIQYFKNLVGEEDFFTDLAHLNAYCYDATKERHLPSGVIFPKNEREISQILKYCNEHRLIVVPRGGWERFYRGSVEREWGANFKRRKAFGQNFRN
;
A
#
# COMPACT_ATOMS: atom_id res chain seq x y z
N MET A 1 -10.51 -6.68 -8.38
CA MET A 1 -10.76 -5.23 -8.50
C MET A 1 -11.20 -4.73 -7.14
N LEU A 2 -10.65 -3.58 -6.74
CA LEU A 2 -11.06 -2.88 -5.53
C LEU A 2 -12.45 -2.27 -5.75
N GLU A 3 -13.32 -2.34 -4.75
CA GLU A 3 -14.67 -1.78 -4.87
C GLU A 3 -14.62 -0.24 -4.92
N LYS A 4 -15.59 0.37 -5.63
CA LYS A 4 -15.65 1.83 -5.81
C LYS A 4 -15.69 2.60 -4.50
N GLN A 5 -16.34 2.04 -3.47
CA GLN A 5 -16.42 2.65 -2.15
C GLN A 5 -15.04 2.83 -1.49
N HIS A 6 -14.15 1.84 -1.62
CA HIS A 6 -12.81 1.90 -1.06
C HIS A 6 -11.93 2.86 -1.84
N ILE A 7 -12.06 2.85 -3.17
CA ILE A 7 -11.37 3.82 -4.05
C ILE A 7 -11.72 5.25 -3.64
N GLN A 8 -13.02 5.55 -3.48
CA GLN A 8 -13.44 6.89 -3.11
C GLN A 8 -12.96 7.28 -1.71
N TYR A 9 -13.00 6.34 -0.74
CA TYR A 9 -12.49 6.59 0.60
C TYR A 9 -11.01 6.97 0.58
N PHE A 10 -10.17 6.19 -0.11
CA PHE A 10 -8.73 6.45 -0.16
C PHE A 10 -8.41 7.74 -0.91
N LYS A 11 -9.07 8.01 -2.04
CA LYS A 11 -8.94 9.30 -2.73
C LYS A 11 -9.29 10.49 -1.85
N ASN A 12 -10.35 10.39 -1.06
CA ASN A 12 -10.74 11.45 -0.13
C ASN A 12 -9.76 11.60 1.04
N LEU A 13 -9.11 10.50 1.46
CA LEU A 13 -8.20 10.49 2.59
C LEU A 13 -6.81 11.05 2.25
N VAL A 14 -6.21 10.61 1.14
CA VAL A 14 -4.84 11.00 0.76
C VAL A 14 -4.77 12.00 -0.39
N GLY A 15 -5.86 12.18 -1.14
CA GLY A 15 -5.91 12.96 -2.38
C GLY A 15 -5.90 12.07 -3.63
N GLU A 16 -6.34 12.63 -4.77
CA GLU A 16 -6.35 11.90 -6.03
C GLU A 16 -4.94 11.62 -6.58
N GLU A 17 -3.97 12.47 -6.25
CA GLU A 17 -2.58 12.38 -6.71
C GLU A 17 -1.76 11.35 -5.93
N ASP A 18 -2.29 10.85 -4.81
CA ASP A 18 -1.61 9.91 -3.92
C ASP A 18 -2.29 8.53 -3.89
N PHE A 19 -3.29 8.32 -4.75
CA PHE A 19 -3.97 7.03 -4.93
C PHE A 19 -4.07 6.61 -6.39
N PHE A 20 -3.38 5.52 -6.72
CA PHE A 20 -3.24 5.04 -8.09
C PHE A 20 -3.93 3.69 -8.29
N THR A 21 -4.64 3.57 -9.41
CA THR A 21 -5.28 2.33 -9.89
C THR A 21 -5.00 2.05 -11.36
N ASP A 22 -4.19 2.88 -12.01
CA ASP A 22 -3.77 2.70 -13.39
C ASP A 22 -2.74 1.59 -13.52
N LEU A 23 -2.76 0.91 -14.67
CA LEU A 23 -1.90 -0.24 -14.92
C LEU A 23 -0.40 0.09 -14.84
N ALA A 24 0.02 1.32 -15.14
CA ALA A 24 1.42 1.69 -15.10
C ALA A 24 1.96 1.64 -13.67
N HIS A 25 1.27 2.30 -12.73
CA HIS A 25 1.61 2.24 -11.32
C HIS A 25 1.45 0.83 -10.75
N LEU A 26 0.36 0.13 -11.05
CA LEU A 26 0.17 -1.23 -10.52
C LEU A 26 1.30 -2.18 -10.97
N ASN A 27 1.78 -2.07 -12.20
CA ASN A 27 2.91 -2.86 -12.69
C ASN A 27 4.25 -2.47 -12.04
N ALA A 28 4.47 -1.18 -11.76
CA ALA A 28 5.69 -0.74 -11.07
C ALA A 28 5.80 -1.34 -9.66
N TYR A 29 4.66 -1.63 -9.03
CA TYR A 29 4.57 -2.18 -7.67
C TYR A 29 4.14 -3.66 -7.63
N CYS A 30 4.13 -4.37 -8.78
CA CYS A 30 3.69 -5.77 -8.83
C CYS A 30 4.76 -6.79 -8.47
N TYR A 31 5.99 -6.36 -8.16
CA TYR A 31 7.10 -7.26 -7.87
C TYR A 31 7.97 -6.68 -6.75
N ASP A 32 8.64 -7.57 -6.02
CA ASP A 32 9.64 -7.22 -5.01
C ASP A 32 10.90 -8.10 -5.16
N ALA A 33 11.82 -7.99 -4.19
CA ALA A 33 13.08 -8.73 -4.17
C ALA A 33 12.90 -10.26 -4.09
N THR A 34 11.70 -10.76 -3.79
CA THR A 34 11.40 -12.20 -3.73
C THR A 34 11.18 -12.83 -5.11
N LYS A 35 11.21 -12.03 -6.19
CA LYS A 35 10.92 -12.43 -7.58
C LYS A 35 9.47 -12.90 -7.82
N GLU A 36 8.62 -12.88 -6.79
CA GLU A 36 7.19 -13.15 -6.94
C GLU A 36 6.47 -11.93 -7.53
N ARG A 37 5.58 -12.18 -8.50
CA ARG A 37 4.76 -11.14 -9.13
C ARG A 37 3.32 -11.22 -8.67
N HIS A 38 2.83 -10.14 -8.09
CA HIS A 38 1.45 -9.97 -7.67
C HIS A 38 0.97 -8.58 -8.04
N LEU A 39 0.03 -8.51 -8.99
CA LEU A 39 -0.57 -7.25 -9.37
C LEU A 39 -1.47 -6.72 -8.22
N PRO A 40 -1.17 -5.54 -7.65
CA PRO A 40 -2.01 -4.95 -6.61
C PRO A 40 -3.33 -4.45 -7.21
N SER A 41 -4.32 -4.22 -6.34
CA SER A 41 -5.59 -3.60 -6.76
C SER A 41 -5.60 -2.07 -6.62
N GLY A 42 -4.56 -1.50 -6.02
CA GLY A 42 -4.36 -0.07 -5.81
C GLY A 42 -3.03 0.17 -5.09
N VAL A 43 -2.46 1.36 -5.29
CA VAL A 43 -1.24 1.84 -4.63
C VAL A 43 -1.58 3.17 -3.96
N ILE A 44 -1.27 3.30 -2.67
CA ILE A 44 -1.46 4.54 -1.89
C ILE A 44 -0.10 5.06 -1.39
N PHE A 45 0.10 6.37 -1.45
CA PHE A 45 1.23 7.10 -0.88
C PHE A 45 0.79 8.07 0.25
N PRO A 46 0.57 7.59 1.49
CA PRO A 46 0.28 8.47 2.62
C PRO A 46 1.44 9.43 2.94
N LYS A 47 1.12 10.68 3.26
CA LYS A 47 2.08 11.76 3.55
C LYS A 47 2.43 11.88 5.03
N ASN A 48 1.57 11.40 5.92
CA ASN A 48 1.74 11.55 7.36
C ASN A 48 1.23 10.35 8.16
N GLU A 49 1.62 10.29 9.43
CA GLU A 49 1.28 9.20 10.35
C GLU A 49 -0.23 9.07 10.60
N ARG A 50 -0.99 10.17 10.47
CA ARG A 50 -2.45 10.16 10.66
C ARG A 50 -3.12 9.42 9.51
N GLU A 51 -2.76 9.73 8.28
CA GLU A 51 -3.23 9.02 7.08
C GLU A 51 -2.87 7.54 7.15
N ILE A 52 -1.64 7.19 7.54
CA ILE A 52 -1.23 5.78 7.73
C ILE A 52 -2.15 5.08 8.72
N SER A 53 -2.38 5.68 9.90
CA SER A 53 -3.24 5.10 10.94
C SER A 53 -4.67 4.91 10.44
N GLN A 54 -5.22 5.89 9.72
CA GLN A 54 -6.57 5.83 9.14
C GLN A 54 -6.68 4.75 8.05
N ILE A 55 -5.68 4.63 7.16
CA ILE A 55 -5.62 3.57 6.15
C ILE A 55 -5.62 2.20 6.84
N LEU A 56 -4.73 1.98 7.81
CA LEU A 56 -4.62 0.69 8.50
C LEU A 56 -5.92 0.33 9.24
N LYS A 57 -6.54 1.30 9.91
CA LYS A 57 -7.83 1.13 10.58
C LYS A 57 -8.92 0.72 9.59
N TYR A 58 -9.07 1.47 8.50
CA TYR A 58 -10.05 1.18 7.46
C TYR A 58 -9.83 -0.19 6.81
N CYS A 59 -8.58 -0.52 6.49
CA CYS A 59 -8.22 -1.84 5.96
C CYS A 59 -8.58 -2.97 6.92
N ASN A 60 -8.34 -2.80 8.21
CA ASN A 60 -8.69 -3.79 9.22
C ASN A 60 -10.21 -3.98 9.35
N GLU A 61 -10.98 -2.89 9.38
CA GLU A 61 -12.45 -2.90 9.46
C GLU A 61 -13.08 -3.59 8.24
N HIS A 62 -12.56 -3.31 7.04
CA HIS A 62 -13.06 -3.87 5.77
C HIS A 62 -12.34 -5.14 5.32
N ARG A 63 -11.44 -5.69 6.14
CA ARG A 63 -10.63 -6.89 5.86
C ARG A 63 -9.86 -6.81 4.53
N LEU A 64 -9.41 -5.60 4.19
CA LEU A 64 -8.52 -5.36 3.05
C LEU A 64 -7.10 -5.72 3.45
N ILE A 65 -6.43 -6.53 2.63
CA ILE A 65 -5.02 -6.85 2.88
C ILE A 65 -4.21 -5.69 2.34
N VAL A 66 -3.45 -5.08 3.24
CA VAL A 66 -2.44 -4.09 2.93
C VAL A 66 -1.06 -4.72 3.07
N VAL A 67 -0.22 -4.51 2.06
CA VAL A 67 1.17 -4.95 2.04
C VAL A 67 2.03 -3.69 2.05
N PRO A 68 2.71 -3.39 3.16
CA PRO A 68 3.61 -2.25 3.19
C PRO A 68 4.80 -2.50 2.28
N ARG A 69 5.21 -1.47 1.53
CA ARG A 69 6.34 -1.52 0.60
C ARG A 69 7.24 -0.32 0.87
N GLY A 70 8.48 -0.60 1.26
CA GLY A 70 9.53 0.41 1.41
C GLY A 70 10.21 0.73 0.07
N GLY A 71 10.60 1.98 -0.14
CA GLY A 71 11.51 2.36 -1.23
C GLY A 71 12.94 1.91 -0.93
N TRP A 72 13.58 1.25 -1.91
CA TRP A 72 15.03 1.01 -1.86
C TRP A 72 15.75 2.25 -2.39
N GLU A 73 16.25 3.09 -1.46
CA GLU A 73 17.64 3.59 -1.33
C GLU A 73 17.70 4.98 -0.64
N ARG A 74 18.68 5.15 0.25
CA ARG A 74 18.85 6.20 1.28
C ARG A 74 19.85 7.27 0.75
N PHE A 75 20.03 8.48 1.32
CA PHE A 75 21.23 8.82 2.12
C PHE A 75 21.29 10.35 2.49
N TYR A 76 21.39 10.62 3.80
CA TYR A 76 22.03 11.74 4.53
C TYR A 76 21.48 13.19 4.52
N ARG A 77 21.39 13.70 5.77
CA ARG A 77 21.54 15.10 6.23
C ARG A 77 20.26 15.92 6.40
N GLY A 78 19.51 15.58 7.46
CA GLY A 78 18.57 16.50 8.11
C GLY A 78 17.21 16.59 7.43
N SER A 79 16.17 16.38 8.22
CA SER A 79 14.79 16.77 7.90
C SER A 79 14.04 15.96 6.82
N VAL A 80 13.00 15.27 7.30
CA VAL A 80 11.66 15.11 6.70
C VAL A 80 11.56 14.60 5.26
N GLU A 81 11.14 13.34 5.07
CA GLU A 81 10.02 12.94 4.19
C GLU A 81 9.85 11.41 4.18
N ARG A 82 8.60 10.93 4.26
CA ARG A 82 8.25 9.50 4.35
C ARG A 82 7.43 9.10 3.13
N GLU A 83 8.04 8.45 2.16
CA GLU A 83 7.30 7.70 1.14
C GLU A 83 7.06 6.28 1.64
N TRP A 84 5.88 6.08 2.25
CA TRP A 84 5.35 4.75 2.54
C TRP A 84 4.41 4.35 1.40
N GLY A 85 4.61 3.19 0.77
CA GLY A 85 3.68 2.63 -0.22
C GLY A 85 2.86 1.51 0.40
N ALA A 86 1.53 1.53 0.23
CA ALA A 86 0.63 0.45 0.66
C ALA A 86 0.02 -0.26 -0.57
N ASN A 87 0.29 -1.55 -0.73
CA ASN A 87 -0.23 -2.38 -1.81
C ASN A 87 -1.42 -3.23 -1.34
N PHE A 88 -2.55 -3.20 -2.05
CA PHE A 88 -3.66 -4.10 -1.75
C PHE A 88 -3.48 -5.49 -2.39
N LYS A 89 -3.29 -6.55 -1.58
CA LYS A 89 -3.30 -7.95 -2.05
C LYS A 89 -4.70 -8.56 -1.96
N ARG A 90 -5.05 -9.48 -2.87
CA ARG A 90 -6.17 -10.42 -2.65
C ARG A 90 -5.74 -11.47 -1.61
N ARG A 91 -6.70 -11.97 -0.82
CA ARG A 91 -6.53 -13.09 0.13
C ARG A 91 -5.83 -14.27 -0.55
N LYS A 92 -4.56 -14.50 -0.20
CA LYS A 92 -3.98 -15.84 -0.13
C LYS A 92 -3.80 -16.12 1.36
N ALA A 93 -4.35 -17.23 1.84
CA ALA A 93 -4.24 -17.67 3.22
C ALA A 93 -2.78 -17.55 3.68
N PHE A 94 -2.50 -16.63 4.60
CA PHE A 94 -1.21 -16.53 5.26
C PHE A 94 -1.17 -17.71 6.25
N GLY A 95 -0.77 -18.87 5.75
CA GLY A 95 -0.34 -19.99 6.58
C GLY A 95 0.90 -19.54 7.33
N GLN A 96 0.70 -19.04 8.55
CA GLN A 96 1.76 -18.77 9.48
C GLN A 96 2.55 -20.05 9.72
N ASN A 97 3.81 -20.06 9.33
CA ASN A 97 4.84 -20.86 9.98
C ASN A 97 5.86 -19.89 10.57
N PHE A 98 5.48 -19.26 11.68
CA PHE A 98 6.49 -18.77 12.63
C PHE A 98 6.97 -20.01 13.39
N ARG A 99 8.18 -20.49 13.08
CA ARG A 99 8.92 -21.38 13.97
C ARG A 99 9.86 -20.50 14.81
N ASN A 100 9.84 -20.81 16.10
CA ASN A 100 10.59 -20.17 17.19
C ASN A 100 12.09 -20.07 16.94
#